data_AF-A0A382U4U0-F1
#
_entry.id   AF-A0A382U4U0-F1
#
_cell.length_a   1.000
_cell.length_b   1.000
_cell.length_c   1.000
_cell.angle_alpha   90.00
_cell.angle_beta   90.00
_cell.angle_gamma   90.00
#
_symmetry.space_group_name_H-M   'P 1'
#
loop_
_entity.id
_entity.type
_entity.pdbx_description
1 polymer ?
#
loop_
_entity_poly.entity_id
_entity_poly.type
_entity_poly.pdbx_seq_one_letter_code
_entity_poly.pdbx_strand_id
1 'polypeptide(L)' 'MKKSHSHIDKIGWRFDNTYAKLPNNMLSRLAPIPVKTPEVVVFNNSLSKEMGLDFSNTSNEDLALIFSGNL' A
#
# COMPACT_ATOMS: atom_id res chain seq x y z
N MET A 1 1.37 -15.07 -14.75
CA MET A 1 2.11 -15.63 -13.60
C MET A 1 1.76 -14.79 -12.38
N LYS A 2 1.04 -15.32 -11.39
CA LYS A 2 0.77 -14.60 -10.14
C LYS A 2 2.07 -14.61 -9.33
N LYS A 3 2.81 -13.49 -9.32
CA LYS A 3 3.93 -13.33 -8.38
C LYS A 3 3.33 -13.36 -6.98
N SER A 4 3.80 -14.30 -6.15
CA SER A 4 3.46 -14.32 -4.74
C SER A 4 4.21 -13.14 -4.09
N HIS A 5 3.49 -12.08 -3.73
CA HIS A 5 4.04 -10.91 -3.03
C HIS A 5 4.29 -11.24 -1.54
N SER A 6 5.00 -12.35 -1.28
CA SER A 6 5.12 -13.06 0.00
C SER A 6 5.73 -12.27 1.17
N HIS A 7 6.04 -10.99 0.97
CA HIS A 7 6.67 -10.12 1.96
C HIS A 7 5.80 -8.94 2.40
N ILE A 8 4.66 -8.67 1.75
CA ILE A 8 3.78 -7.53 2.09
C ILE A 8 3.21 -7.65 3.51
N ASP A 9 2.90 -8.86 3.93
CA ASP A 9 2.34 -9.14 5.26
C ASP A 9 3.31 -8.80 6.40
N LYS A 10 4.61 -8.64 6.09
CA LYS A 10 5.66 -8.32 7.07
C LYS A 10 5.96 -6.83 7.19
N ILE A 11 5.29 -5.97 6.42
CA ILE A 11 5.50 -4.50 6.45
C ILE A 11 5.06 -3.89 7.80
N GLY A 12 4.13 -4.53 8.51
CA GLY A 12 3.68 -4.08 9.83
C GLY A 12 2.45 -3.17 9.81
N TRP A 13 1.59 -3.28 8.79
CA TRP A 13 0.34 -2.54 8.71
C TRP A 13 -0.56 -2.75 9.94
N ARG A 14 -1.11 -1.65 10.49
CA ARG A 14 -2.04 -1.66 11.63
C ARG A 14 -3.28 -0.82 11.36
N PHE A 15 -3.99 -1.12 10.27
CA PHE A 15 -5.18 -0.37 9.88
C PHE A 15 -6.32 -0.54 10.89
N ASP A 16 -6.79 0.57 11.46
CA ASP A 16 -8.13 0.70 12.03
C ASP A 16 -8.95 1.66 11.16
N ASN A 17 -9.70 1.09 10.23
CA ASN A 17 -10.48 1.84 9.24
C ASN A 17 -11.76 2.43 9.86
N THR A 18 -11.62 3.29 10.86
CA THR A 18 -12.74 3.89 11.60
C THR A 18 -13.67 4.70 10.70
N TYR A 19 -13.14 5.40 9.70
CA TYR A 19 -13.93 6.13 8.70
C TYR A 19 -14.84 5.20 7.89
N ALA A 20 -14.41 3.97 7.61
CA ALA A 20 -15.21 2.98 6.89
C ALA A 20 -16.41 2.43 7.71
N LYS A 21 -16.48 2.74 9.02
CA LYS A 21 -17.57 2.37 9.92
C LYS A 21 -18.65 3.47 10.00
N LEU A 22 -18.44 4.63 9.38
CA LEU A 22 -19.43 5.70 9.32
C LEU A 22 -20.64 5.31 8.45
N PRO A 23 -21.78 6.02 8.57
CA PRO A 23 -22.95 5.78 7.74
C PRO A 23 -22.65 5.83 6.23
N ASN A 24 -23.36 4.99 5.45
CA ASN A 24 -23.11 4.82 4.02
C ASN A 24 -23.31 6.08 3.16
N ASN A 25 -23.96 7.12 3.68
CA ASN A 25 -24.08 8.41 2.99
C ASN A 25 -22.82 9.29 3.12
N MET A 26 -21.87 8.94 4.00
CA MET A 26 -20.61 9.67 4.22
C MET A 26 -19.44 9.11 3.42
N LEU A 27 -19.62 7.98 2.73
CA LEU A 27 -18.56 7.31 1.96
C LEU A 27 -19.11 6.58 0.74
N SER A 28 -18.24 6.41 -0.25
CA SER A 28 -18.45 5.50 -1.38
C SER A 28 -17.28 4.53 -1.44
N ARG A 29 -17.58 3.24 -1.61
CA ARG A 29 -16.53 2.23 -1.83
C ARG A 29 -16.10 2.27 -3.29
N LEU A 30 -14.82 2.49 -3.53
CA LEU A 30 -14.22 2.49 -4.86
C LEU A 30 -12.95 1.65 -4.82
N ALA A 31 -12.76 0.81 -5.85
CA ALA A 31 -11.49 0.15 -6.08
C ALA A 31 -10.49 1.15 -6.72
N PRO A 32 -9.19 1.02 -6.44
CA PRO A 32 -8.19 1.80 -7.15
C PRO A 32 -8.20 1.44 -8.65
N ILE A 33 -7.83 2.40 -9.49
CA ILE A 33 -7.66 2.18 -10.93
C ILE A 33 -6.17 1.91 -11.18
N PRO A 34 -5.78 0.72 -11.68
CA PRO A 34 -4.37 0.36 -11.87
C PRO A 34 -3.73 1.17 -13.00
N VAL A 35 -2.45 1.50 -12.84
CA VAL A 35 -1.65 2.17 -13.88
C VAL A 35 -0.87 1.15 -14.72
N LYS A 36 -0.44 1.53 -15.92
CA LYS A 36 0.19 0.59 -16.87
C LYS A 36 1.62 0.20 -16.49
N THR A 37 2.41 1.14 -15.98
CA THR A 37 3.86 0.97 -15.72
C THR A 37 4.22 1.68 -14.42
N PRO A 38 3.91 1.09 -13.26
CA PRO A 38 4.18 1.71 -11.97
C PRO A 38 5.67 1.68 -11.64
N GLU A 39 6.21 2.83 -11.20
CA GLU A 39 7.62 3.00 -10.85
C GLU A 39 7.75 3.92 -9.62
N VAL A 40 8.75 3.65 -8.77
CA VAL A 40 9.07 4.51 -7.62
C VAL A 40 9.99 5.65 -8.09
N VAL A 41 9.52 6.90 -7.97
CA VAL A 41 10.34 8.08 -8.25
C VAL A 41 11.09 8.53 -6.99
N VAL A 42 10.39 8.61 -5.85
CA VAL A 42 10.94 8.95 -4.53
C VAL A 42 10.16 8.19 -3.47
N PHE A 43 10.85 7.69 -2.44
CA PHE A 43 10.24 7.06 -1.28
C PHE A 43 10.74 7.68 0.02
N ASN A 44 9.82 8.02 0.94
CA ASN A 44 10.16 8.65 2.21
C ASN A 44 10.50 7.60 3.29
N ASN A 45 11.77 7.19 3.31
CA ASN A 45 12.30 6.22 4.28
C ASN A 45 12.26 6.69 5.75
N SER A 46 12.24 8.01 5.99
CA SER A 46 12.15 8.54 7.35
C SER A 46 10.74 8.34 7.90
N LEU A 47 9.74 8.69 7.09
CA LEU A 47 8.33 8.58 7.47
C LEU A 47 7.92 7.12 7.67
N SER A 48 8.40 6.18 6.84
CA SER A 48 8.06 4.76 7.04
C SER A 48 8.49 4.25 8.42
N LYS A 49 9.69 4.62 8.87
CA LYS A 49 10.21 4.26 10.20
C LYS A 49 9.41 4.91 11.32
N GLU A 50 9.05 6.19 11.17
CA GLU A 50 8.21 6.91 12.15
C GLU A 50 6.83 6.26 12.29
N MET A 51 6.26 5.79 11.19
CA MET A 51 4.99 5.04 11.17
C MET A 51 5.13 3.59 11.68
N GLY A 52 6.34 3.12 11.99
CA GLY A 52 6.60 1.75 12.41
C GLY A 52 6.43 0.72 11.28
N LEU A 53 6.57 1.13 10.03
CA LEU A 53 6.49 0.27 8.84
C LEU A 53 7.89 -0.12 8.35
N ASP A 54 8.09 -1.41 8.07
CA ASP A 54 9.36 -1.95 7.60
C ASP A 54 9.28 -2.39 6.13
N PHE A 55 9.93 -1.63 5.26
CA PHE A 55 10.05 -1.94 3.83
C PHE A 55 11.45 -2.43 3.44
N SER A 56 12.30 -2.78 4.41
CA SER A 56 13.70 -3.19 4.17
C SER A 56 13.84 -4.40 3.23
N ASN A 57 12.81 -5.26 3.20
CA ASN A 57 12.75 -6.46 2.35
C ASN A 57 11.78 -6.31 1.17
N THR A 58 11.38 -5.09 0.82
CA THR A 58 10.44 -4.82 -0.27
C THR A 58 11.20 -4.21 -1.45
N SER A 59 11.06 -4.80 -2.64
CA SER A 59 11.70 -4.26 -3.84
C SER A 59 11.01 -2.98 -4.32
N ASN A 60 11.67 -2.18 -5.16
CA ASN A 60 11.05 -1.00 -5.75
C ASN A 60 9.85 -1.35 -6.65
N GLU A 61 9.87 -2.50 -7.31
CA GLU A 61 8.74 -2.98 -8.10
C GLU A 61 7.53 -3.28 -7.21
N ASP A 62 7.75 -3.98 -6.09
CA ASP A 62 6.67 -4.28 -5.14
C ASP A 62 6.16 -3.00 -4.45
N LEU A 63 7.05 -2.07 -4.08
CA LEU A 63 6.67 -0.75 -3.57
C LEU A 63 5.80 0.01 -4.58
N ALA A 64 6.21 0.01 -5.86
CA ALA A 64 5.45 0.66 -6.91
C ALA A 64 4.04 0.07 -7.01
N LEU A 65 3.92 -1.27 -7.03
CA LEU A 65 2.63 -1.96 -7.12
C LEU A 65 1.70 -1.64 -5.93
N ILE A 66 2.25 -1.63 -4.71
CA ILE A 66 1.52 -1.32 -3.47
C ILE A 66 0.94 0.11 -3.52
N PHE A 67 1.75 1.09 -3.92
CA PHE A 67 1.38 2.50 -3.87
C PHE A 67 0.71 3.03 -5.15
N SER A 68 0.57 2.21 -6.19
CA SER A 68 -0.06 2.60 -7.47
C SER A 68 -1.40 1.93 -7.77
N GLY A 69 -1.96 1.15 -6.81
CA GLY A 69 -3.24 0.47 -7.02
C GLY A 69 -3.17 -0.73 -7.97
N ASN A 70 -2.00 -1.37 -8.06
CA ASN A 70 -1.73 -2.49 -8.97
C ASN A 70 -1.62 -3.85 -8.25
N LEU A 71 -1.89 -3.89 -6.94
CA LEU A 71 -1.86 -5.09 -6.11
C LEU A 71 -3.24 -5.77 -6.01
#